data_AF-A0A2V3IFT1-F1
#
_entry.id   AF-A0A2V3IFT1-F1
#
_cell.length_a   1.000
_cell.length_b   1.000
_cell.length_c   1.000
_cell.angle_alpha   90.00
_cell.angle_beta   90.00
_cell.angle_gamma   90.00
#
_symmetry.space_group_name_H-M   'P 1'
#
loop_
_entity.id
_entity.type
_entity.pdbx_description
1 polymer ?
#
loop_
_entity_poly.entity_id
_entity_poly.type
_entity_poly.pdbx_seq_one_letter_code
_entity_poly.pdbx_strand_id
1 'polypeptide(L)'
;MILWPAKMHPRKVLFHQNFMAGLEYAQDEPTTCYVISRSENRVVFKYSGESFFCFHQLNAYDNKDSIVIDLSWCSNVDLLEKATAFVMYGELMLLDNAPALAVLSGLPDAVLSYPGESSSVALDKLSNRAIEMPCVNPNFLRKVYRYAYGMTEPTAQSENE
;
A
#
# COMPACT_ATOMS: atom_id res chain seq x y z
N MET A 1 -7.82 -7.26 0.54
CA MET A 1 -6.74 -7.57 -0.43
C MET A 1 -6.62 -6.39 -1.36
N ILE A 2 -5.41 -5.89 -1.57
CA ILE A 2 -5.14 -4.78 -2.49
C ILE A 2 -4.53 -5.36 -3.76
N LEU A 3 -5.04 -4.94 -4.92
CA LEU A 3 -4.48 -5.22 -6.22
C LEU A 3 -4.00 -3.91 -6.82
N TRP A 4 -2.67 -3.73 -6.82
CA TRP A 4 -2.03 -2.59 -7.47
C TRP A 4 -2.04 -2.77 -8.99
N PRO A 5 -1.98 -1.69 -9.77
CA PRO A 5 -1.89 -1.73 -11.23
C PRO A 5 -0.46 -2.09 -11.70
N ALA A 6 0.12 -3.12 -11.10
CA ALA A 6 1.42 -3.68 -11.45
C ALA A 6 1.23 -5.01 -12.19
N LYS A 7 1.52 -5.03 -13.49
CA LYS A 7 1.28 -6.17 -14.38
C LYS A 7 2.56 -6.96 -14.59
N MET A 8 2.41 -8.28 -14.61
CA MET A 8 3.50 -9.20 -14.93
C MET A 8 3.43 -9.61 -16.40
N HIS A 9 4.55 -9.53 -17.10
CA HIS A 9 4.72 -9.95 -18.49
C HIS A 9 5.59 -11.22 -18.56
N PRO A 10 5.00 -12.43 -18.57
CA PRO A 10 5.75 -13.68 -18.44
C PRO A 10 6.79 -13.91 -19.54
N ARG A 11 6.54 -13.37 -20.75
CA ARG A 11 7.50 -13.44 -21.87
C ARG A 11 8.78 -12.65 -21.57
N LYS A 12 8.67 -11.47 -20.94
CA LYS A 12 9.83 -10.67 -20.51
C LYS A 12 10.60 -11.44 -19.41
N VAL A 13 9.89 -12.04 -18.46
CA VAL A 13 10.52 -12.88 -17.42
C VAL A 13 11.30 -14.04 -18.02
N LEU A 14 10.71 -14.77 -18.97
CA LEU A 14 11.35 -15.92 -19.60
C LEU A 14 12.60 -15.49 -20.40
N PHE A 15 12.50 -14.39 -21.15
CA PHE A 15 13.60 -13.89 -21.99
C PHE A 15 14.75 -13.31 -21.16
N HIS A 16 14.45 -12.50 -20.14
CA HIS A 16 15.47 -11.87 -19.29
C HIS A 16 15.91 -12.73 -18.11
N GLN A 17 15.22 -13.86 -17.86
CA GLN A 17 15.41 -14.72 -16.69
C GLN A 17 15.38 -13.93 -15.37
N ASN A 18 14.56 -12.87 -15.33
CA ASN A 18 14.45 -11.95 -14.22
C ASN A 18 12.98 -11.56 -14.03
N PHE A 19 12.44 -11.83 -12.83
CA PHE A 19 11.06 -11.50 -12.48
C PHE A 19 10.78 -10.00 -12.56
N MET A 20 11.71 -9.18 -12.06
CA MET A 20 11.54 -7.72 -12.01
C MET A 20 11.51 -7.11 -13.41
N ALA A 21 12.25 -7.68 -14.37
CA ALA A 21 12.22 -7.25 -15.76
C ALA A 21 10.86 -7.48 -16.45
N GLY A 22 10.00 -8.31 -15.87
CA GLY A 22 8.65 -8.56 -16.34
C GLY A 22 7.58 -7.68 -15.69
N LEU A 23 7.91 -6.89 -14.68
CA LEU A 23 6.94 -6.06 -13.97
C LEU A 23 6.78 -4.70 -14.67
N GLU A 24 5.55 -4.26 -14.88
CA GLU A 24 5.22 -2.97 -15.49
C GLU A 24 4.10 -2.31 -14.70
N TYR A 25 4.26 -1.04 -14.34
CA TYR A 25 3.26 -0.30 -13.57
C TYR A 25 2.44 0.61 -14.47
N ALA A 26 1.11 0.45 -14.43
CA ALA A 26 0.17 1.23 -15.21
C ALA A 26 -0.43 2.34 -14.33
N GLN A 27 0.23 3.51 -14.26
CA GLN A 27 -0.20 4.65 -13.44
C GLN A 27 -1.64 5.10 -13.74
N ASP A 28 -2.09 4.96 -14.99
CA ASP A 28 -3.44 5.36 -15.42
C ASP A 28 -4.54 4.34 -15.04
N GLU A 29 -4.17 3.18 -14.49
CA GLU A 29 -5.11 2.16 -14.03
C GLU A 29 -5.35 2.26 -12.51
N PRO A 30 -6.58 1.98 -12.03
CA PRO A 30 -6.92 2.16 -10.63
C PRO A 30 -6.32 1.07 -9.75
N THR A 31 -5.97 1.42 -8.51
CA THR A 31 -5.76 0.40 -7.47
C THR A 31 -7.10 -0.13 -6.98
N THR A 32 -7.21 -1.45 -6.88
CA THR A 32 -8.46 -2.12 -6.48
C THR A 32 -8.32 -2.76 -5.10
N CYS A 33 -9.21 -2.44 -4.18
CA CYS A 33 -9.31 -3.07 -2.87
C CYS A 33 -10.52 -4.02 -2.82
N TYR A 34 -10.24 -5.32 -2.69
CA TYR A 34 -11.26 -6.35 -2.45
C TYR A 34 -11.45 -6.57 -0.95
N VAL A 35 -12.69 -6.42 -0.49
CA VAL A 35 -13.10 -6.84 0.86
C VAL A 35 -13.64 -8.26 0.77
N ILE A 36 -13.01 -9.16 1.52
CA ILE A 36 -13.34 -10.59 1.52
C ILE A 36 -13.84 -10.95 2.91
N SER A 37 -15.07 -11.44 3.00
CA SER A 37 -15.60 -11.98 4.25
C SER A 37 -14.90 -13.30 4.56
N ARG A 38 -14.27 -13.36 5.73
CA ARG A 38 -13.55 -14.56 6.19
C ARG A 38 -14.48 -15.66 6.69
N SER A 39 -15.64 -15.29 7.22
CA SER A 39 -16.66 -16.25 7.67
C SER A 39 -17.41 -16.87 6.51
N GLU A 40 -17.67 -16.08 5.46
CA GLU A 40 -18.44 -16.52 4.28
C GLU A 40 -17.55 -16.99 3.13
N ASN A 41 -16.23 -16.77 3.22
CA ASN A 41 -15.23 -17.13 2.22
C ASN A 41 -15.55 -16.59 0.81
N ARG A 42 -15.98 -15.32 0.71
CA ARG A 42 -16.35 -14.67 -0.54
C ARG A 42 -16.00 -13.19 -0.56
N VAL A 43 -15.81 -12.62 -1.74
CA VAL A 43 -15.69 -11.16 -1.93
C VAL A 43 -17.04 -10.54 -1.61
N VAL A 44 -17.10 -9.68 -0.59
CA VAL A 44 -18.33 -8.96 -0.23
C VAL A 44 -18.44 -7.62 -0.94
N PHE A 45 -17.30 -7.01 -1.28
CA PHE A 45 -17.29 -5.71 -1.94
C PHE A 45 -15.97 -5.43 -2.64
N LYS A 46 -16.02 -4.57 -3.65
CA LYS A 46 -14.86 -4.08 -4.40
C LYS A 46 -14.84 -2.55 -4.41
N TYR A 47 -13.70 -1.99 -4.01
CA TYR A 47 -13.41 -0.56 -4.12
C TYR A 47 -12.33 -0.34 -5.18
N SER A 48 -12.48 0.70 -5.99
CA SER A 48 -11.41 1.17 -6.89
C SER A 48 -11.13 2.64 -6.59
N GLY A 49 -9.91 3.11 -6.80
CA GLY A 49 -9.53 4.50 -6.53
C GLY A 49 -8.29 4.93 -7.28
N GLU A 50 -7.66 6.01 -6.81
CA GLU A 50 -6.37 6.50 -7.34
C GLU A 50 -5.34 5.37 -7.42
N SER A 51 -4.49 5.42 -8.45
CA SER A 51 -3.38 4.51 -8.62
C SER A 51 -2.32 4.74 -7.55
N PHE A 52 -1.94 3.69 -6.82
CA PHE A 52 -0.82 3.72 -5.88
C PHE A 52 -0.19 2.34 -5.76
N PHE A 53 0.98 2.30 -5.13
CA PHE A 53 1.64 1.09 -4.71
C PHE A 53 1.93 1.14 -3.21
N CYS A 54 2.01 -0.01 -2.57
CA CYS A 54 2.60 -0.11 -1.24
C CYS A 54 3.27 -1.47 -1.11
N PHE A 55 4.52 -1.51 -0.65
CA PHE A 55 5.15 -2.81 -0.38
C PHE A 55 4.65 -3.39 0.95
N HIS A 56 4.52 -2.53 1.96
CA HIS A 56 4.11 -2.91 3.31
C HIS A 56 2.76 -2.31 3.69
N GLN A 57 1.85 -3.19 4.10
CA GLN A 57 0.68 -2.83 4.88
C GLN A 57 1.05 -2.88 6.37
N LEU A 58 0.71 -1.83 7.12
CA LEU A 58 1.01 -1.71 8.54
C LEU A 58 -0.05 -2.41 9.40
N ASN A 59 -1.32 -2.08 9.15
CA ASN A 59 -2.46 -2.62 9.88
C ASN A 59 -3.73 -2.48 9.01
N ALA A 60 -4.82 -3.14 9.40
CA ALA A 60 -6.15 -2.81 8.89
C ALA A 60 -7.21 -3.14 9.92
N TYR A 61 -8.17 -2.25 10.12
CA TYR A 61 -9.19 -2.38 11.15
C TYR A 61 -10.52 -1.80 10.69
N ASP A 62 -11.59 -2.33 11.28
CA ASP A 62 -12.94 -1.80 11.10
C ASP A 62 -13.10 -0.52 11.93
N ASN A 63 -13.67 0.51 11.34
CA ASN A 63 -13.97 1.78 11.97
C ASN A 63 -15.39 2.22 11.61
N LYS A 64 -16.35 1.90 12.48
CA LYS A 64 -17.78 2.14 12.27
C LYS A 64 -18.23 1.56 10.92
N ASP A 65 -18.50 2.42 9.94
CA ASP A 65 -19.03 2.07 8.63
C ASP A 65 -17.94 2.01 7.55
N SER A 66 -16.68 1.89 7.96
CA SER A 66 -15.51 1.89 7.08
C SER A 66 -14.48 0.83 7.48
N ILE A 67 -13.66 0.41 6.52
CA ILE A 67 -12.40 -0.29 6.79
C ILE A 67 -11.28 0.72 6.57
N VAL A 68 -10.38 0.83 7.54
CA VAL A 68 -9.16 1.61 7.41
C VAL A 68 -8.01 0.65 7.16
N ILE A 69 -7.22 0.93 6.12
CA ILE A 69 -5.99 0.21 5.80
C ILE A 69 -4.83 1.18 5.95
N ASP A 70 -3.94 0.90 6.89
CA ASP A 70 -2.72 1.67 7.08
C ASP A 70 -1.59 1.05 6.27
N LEU A 71 -0.90 1.87 5.48
CA LEU A 71 0.07 1.44 4.49
C LEU A 71 1.23 2.42 4.32
N SER A 72 2.38 1.87 3.87
CA SER A 72 3.51 2.63 3.35
C SER A 72 3.20 2.98 1.89
N TRP A 73 2.56 4.14 1.67
CA TRP A 73 2.10 4.58 0.36
C TRP A 73 3.26 5.01 -0.52
N CYS A 74 3.26 4.56 -1.76
CA CYS A 74 4.14 5.00 -2.85
C CYS A 74 3.27 5.46 -4.03
N SER A 75 3.70 6.48 -4.75
CA SER A 75 3.03 6.96 -5.97
C SER A 75 3.10 5.95 -7.12
N ASN A 76 4.16 5.14 -7.15
CA ASN A 76 4.49 4.16 -8.18
C ASN A 76 5.35 3.00 -7.62
N VAL A 77 5.92 2.18 -8.50
CA VAL A 77 6.77 1.02 -8.13
C VAL A 77 8.27 1.31 -8.16
N ASP A 78 8.72 2.56 -8.27
CA ASP A 78 10.14 2.91 -8.43
C ASP A 78 11.00 2.40 -7.25
N LEU A 79 10.38 2.24 -6.07
CA LEU A 79 10.99 1.60 -4.90
C LEU A 79 11.59 0.22 -5.24
N LEU A 80 10.96 -0.55 -6.13
CA LEU A 80 11.41 -1.87 -6.53
C LEU A 80 12.69 -1.84 -7.37
N GLU A 81 12.84 -0.82 -8.23
CA GLU A 81 14.05 -0.63 -9.04
C GLU A 81 15.21 -0.14 -8.16
N LYS A 82 14.92 0.79 -7.25
CA LYS A 82 15.88 1.31 -6.26
C LYS A 82 16.37 0.22 -5.30
N ALA A 83 15.54 -0.78 -5.01
CA ALA A 83 15.91 -1.91 -4.16
C ALA A 83 16.89 -2.91 -4.84
N THR A 84 17.39 -2.64 -6.04
CA THR A 84 18.43 -3.47 -6.66
C THR A 84 19.78 -3.30 -5.96
N ALA A 85 20.58 -4.37 -5.90
CA ALA A 85 21.88 -4.34 -5.23
C ALA A 85 22.80 -3.25 -5.78
N PHE A 86 22.77 -3.00 -7.10
CA PHE A 86 23.58 -1.96 -7.74
C PHE A 86 23.30 -0.58 -7.17
N VAL A 87 22.02 -0.21 -7.02
CA VAL A 87 21.62 1.08 -6.45
C VAL A 87 21.93 1.13 -4.96
N MET A 88 21.63 0.06 -4.22
CA MET A 88 21.89 0.00 -2.77
C MET A 88 23.36 0.13 -2.38
N TYR A 89 24.31 -0.32 -3.22
CA TYR A 89 25.74 -0.19 -2.94
C TYR A 89 26.34 1.18 -3.35
N GLY A 90 25.66 1.94 -4.21
CA GLY A 90 26.21 3.15 -4.84
C GLY A 90 25.53 4.46 -4.46
N GLU A 91 24.27 4.43 -4.02
CA GLU A 91 23.46 5.64 -3.79
C GLU A 91 22.73 5.61 -2.44
N LEU A 92 22.50 6.80 -1.86
CA LEU A 92 21.60 6.95 -0.73
C LEU A 92 20.17 6.67 -1.24
N MET A 93 19.53 5.62 -0.71
CA MET A 93 18.13 5.30 -1.01
C MET A 93 17.22 6.43 -0.53
N LEU A 94 16.81 7.31 -1.46
CA LEU A 94 15.71 8.24 -1.23
C LEU A 94 14.38 7.51 -1.41
N LEU A 95 13.72 7.27 -0.28
CA LEU A 95 12.43 6.61 -0.16
C LEU A 95 11.33 7.65 -0.37
N ASP A 96 10.67 7.60 -1.54
CA ASP A 96 9.50 8.43 -1.84
C ASP A 96 8.20 7.72 -1.43
N ASN A 97 8.14 7.33 -0.16
CA ASN A 97 6.97 6.73 0.44
C ASN A 97 6.50 7.55 1.64
N ALA A 98 5.25 7.35 2.04
CA ALA A 98 4.66 8.06 3.16
C ALA A 98 3.70 7.13 3.94
N PRO A 99 3.62 7.23 5.27
CA PRO A 99 2.52 6.62 6.00
C PRO A 99 1.21 7.22 5.51
N ALA A 100 0.26 6.38 5.12
CA ALA A 100 -1.06 6.82 4.69
C ALA A 100 -2.16 5.85 5.14
N LEU A 101 -3.37 6.40 5.27
CA LEU A 101 -4.59 5.64 5.50
C LEU A 101 -5.40 5.57 4.20
N ALA A 102 -5.66 4.36 3.73
CA ALA A 102 -6.70 4.10 2.74
C ALA A 102 -8.00 3.77 3.46
N VAL A 103 -9.01 4.63 3.31
CA VAL A 103 -10.32 4.50 3.95
C VAL A 103 -11.34 4.00 2.93
N LEU A 104 -11.92 2.85 3.22
CA LEU A 104 -12.98 2.19 2.45
C LEU A 104 -14.31 2.41 3.17
N SER A 105 -15.06 3.44 2.79
CA SER A 105 -16.31 3.83 3.47
C SER A 105 -17.55 3.10 2.92
N GLY A 106 -18.67 3.17 3.65
CA GLY A 106 -19.97 2.68 3.17
C GLY A 106 -20.16 1.17 3.30
N LEU A 107 -19.47 0.51 4.24
CA LEU A 107 -19.55 -0.95 4.39
C LEU A 107 -20.94 -1.52 4.73
N PRO A 108 -21.74 -0.93 5.63
CA PRO A 108 -23.06 -1.48 5.94
C PRO A 108 -23.99 -1.54 4.73
N ASP A 109 -23.98 -0.49 3.89
CA ASP A 109 -24.75 -0.43 2.64
C ASP A 109 -24.17 -1.39 1.57
N ALA A 110 -22.85 -1.53 1.57
CA ALA A 110 -22.09 -2.42 0.68
C ALA A 110 -22.37 -3.91 0.91
N VAL A 111 -22.50 -4.35 2.17
CA VAL A 111 -22.78 -5.76 2.49
C VAL A 111 -24.20 -6.17 2.05
N LEU A 112 -25.14 -5.24 2.01
CA LEU A 112 -26.53 -5.50 1.62
C LEU A 112 -26.75 -5.57 0.09
N SER A 113 -25.85 -5.00 -0.71
CA SER A 113 -25.99 -4.87 -2.18
C SER A 113 -25.27 -5.96 -2.99
N TYR A 114 -24.98 -7.09 -2.36
CA TYR A 114 -24.03 -8.09 -2.83
C TYR A 114 -24.22 -8.61 -4.29
N PRO A 115 -23.14 -8.70 -5.10
CA PRO A 115 -21.83 -8.06 -4.91
C PRO A 115 -21.92 -6.57 -5.26
N GLY A 116 -21.46 -5.71 -4.35
CA GLY A 116 -21.41 -4.28 -4.59
C GLY A 116 -20.03 -3.81 -5.08
N GLU A 117 -20.02 -2.70 -5.82
CA GLU A 117 -18.80 -2.00 -6.25
C GLU A 117 -18.89 -0.51 -5.89
N SER A 118 -17.76 0.11 -5.53
CA SER A 118 -17.62 1.55 -5.34
C SER A 118 -16.33 2.07 -5.99
N SER A 119 -16.35 3.33 -6.43
CA SER A 119 -15.22 4.02 -7.04
C SER A 119 -14.45 4.94 -6.08
N SER A 120 -14.75 4.93 -4.77
CA SER A 120 -14.08 5.82 -3.83
C SER A 120 -13.27 5.07 -2.78
N VAL A 121 -11.95 5.08 -2.94
CA VAL A 121 -10.98 4.89 -1.85
C VAL A 121 -10.44 6.27 -1.50
N ALA A 122 -10.59 6.71 -0.25
CA ALA A 122 -9.98 7.96 0.21
C ALA A 122 -8.57 7.66 0.75
N LEU A 123 -7.57 8.38 0.25
CA LEU A 123 -6.19 8.30 0.75
C LEU A 123 -5.88 9.54 1.58
N ASP A 124 -5.40 9.32 2.80
CA ASP A 124 -4.98 10.37 3.72
C ASP A 124 -3.52 10.16 4.13
N LYS A 125 -2.62 11.05 3.71
CA LYS A 125 -1.19 10.98 4.07
C LYS A 125 -0.98 11.53 5.48
N LEU A 126 -0.43 10.71 6.36
CA LEU A 126 -0.24 11.04 7.77
C LEU A 126 1.03 11.85 8.04
N SER A 127 2.02 11.73 7.17
CA SER A 127 3.30 12.42 7.30
C SER A 127 3.99 12.51 5.94
N ASN A 128 4.90 13.48 5.80
CA ASN A 128 5.81 13.58 4.65
C ASN A 128 7.13 12.83 4.87
N ARG A 129 7.29 12.14 6.00
CA ARG A 129 8.48 11.31 6.27
C ARG A 129 8.24 9.89 5.78
N ALA A 130 9.21 9.35 5.07
CA ALA A 130 9.29 7.94 4.69
C ALA A 130 9.12 7.00 5.88
N ILE A 131 8.45 5.87 5.64
CA ILE A 131 8.37 4.77 6.60
C ILE A 131 8.48 3.42 5.91
N GLU A 132 9.57 2.71 6.11
CA GLU A 132 9.75 1.36 5.59
C GLU A 132 9.96 0.32 6.70
N MET A 133 9.76 -0.95 6.37
CA MET A 133 9.75 -2.07 7.33
C MET A 133 8.92 -1.77 8.58
N PRO A 134 7.67 -1.31 8.41
CA PRO A 134 6.91 -0.83 9.54
C PRO A 134 6.40 -1.98 10.42
N CYS A 135 6.19 -1.68 11.70
CA CYS A 135 5.57 -2.57 12.65
C CYS A 135 4.66 -1.80 13.61
N VAL A 136 3.71 -2.55 14.19
CA VAL A 136 2.76 -2.04 15.18
C VAL A 136 2.81 -2.95 16.42
N ASN A 137 2.34 -2.44 17.56
CA ASN A 137 2.23 -3.26 18.76
C ASN A 137 1.30 -4.46 18.49
N PRO A 138 1.74 -5.71 18.72
CA PRO A 138 0.94 -6.91 18.42
C PRO A 138 -0.46 -6.93 19.07
N ASN A 139 -0.63 -6.30 20.23
CA ASN A 139 -1.92 -6.22 20.93
C ASN A 139 -2.98 -5.40 20.17
N PHE A 140 -2.55 -4.62 19.19
CA PHE A 140 -3.36 -3.72 18.35
C PHE A 140 -3.49 -4.19 16.89
N LEU A 141 -3.00 -5.38 16.56
CA LEU A 141 -3.25 -5.96 15.24
C LEU A 141 -4.75 -6.08 15.01
N ARG A 142 -5.21 -5.52 13.88
CA ARG A 142 -6.61 -5.45 13.47
C ARG A 142 -7.52 -4.65 14.40
N LYS A 143 -6.95 -3.72 15.17
CA LYS A 143 -7.69 -2.78 16.03
C LYS A 143 -7.26 -1.36 15.72
N VAL A 144 -8.13 -0.41 16.08
CA VAL A 144 -7.78 1.00 16.12
C VAL A 144 -6.55 1.19 17.01
N TYR A 145 -5.58 1.97 16.54
CA TYR A 145 -4.29 2.14 17.17
C TYR A 145 -3.74 3.55 16.92
N ARG A 146 -2.65 3.92 17.60
CA ARG A 146 -2.08 5.27 17.55
C ARG A 146 -0.62 5.35 17.08
N TYR A 147 0.14 4.29 17.26
CA TYR A 147 1.59 4.31 17.04
C TYR A 147 2.01 3.18 16.11
N ALA A 148 2.74 3.55 15.06
CA ALA A 148 3.53 2.67 14.21
C ALA A 148 5.01 3.04 14.34
N TYR A 149 5.88 2.08 14.08
CA TYR A 149 7.32 2.23 14.10
C TYR A 149 7.89 1.71 12.78
N GLY A 150 8.98 2.27 12.28
CA GLY A 150 9.62 1.81 11.04
C GLY A 150 10.95 2.52 10.82
N MET A 151 11.63 2.14 9.75
CA MET A 151 12.82 2.82 9.26
C MET A 151 12.43 4.06 8.47
N THR A 152 13.22 5.12 8.59
CA THR A 152 13.04 6.37 7.86
C THR A 152 14.41 6.91 7.46
N GLU A 153 14.44 7.87 6.55
CA GLU A 153 15.68 8.55 6.19
C GLU A 153 16.24 9.33 7.39
N PRO A 154 17.58 9.42 7.52
CA PRO A 154 18.21 10.30 8.50
C PRO A 154 17.66 11.72 8.36
N THR A 155 17.23 12.32 9.46
CA THR A 155 16.95 13.76 9.45
C THR A 155 18.28 14.46 9.18
N ALA A 156 18.39 15.28 8.14
CA ALA A 156 19.51 16.21 8.05
C ALA A 156 19.52 17.01 9.36
N GLN A 157 20.61 16.88 10.14
CA GLN A 157 20.83 17.82 11.25
C GLN A 157 20.90 19.20 10.59
N SER A 158 20.01 20.11 10.95
CA SER A 158 20.21 21.51 10.63
C SER A 158 21.55 21.90 11.24
N GLU A 159 22.57 22.11 10.41
CA GLU A 159 23.79 22.78 10.81
C GLU A 159 23.41 24.18 11.28
N ASN A 160 23.22 24.32 12.59
CA ASN A 160 23.10 25.59 13.29
C ASN A 160 24.19 25.59 14.37
N GLU A 161 25.39 25.99 13.98
CA GLU A 161 26.35 26.71 14.83
C GLU A 161 26.97 27.86 14.02
#